data_AF-A0A382G0H7-F1
#
_entry.id   AF-A0A382G0H7-F1
#
_cell.length_a   1.000
_cell.length_b   1.000
_cell.length_c   1.000
_cell.angle_alpha   90.00
_cell.angle_beta   90.00
_cell.angle_gamma   90.00
#
_symmetry.space_group_name_H-M   'P 1'
#
loop_
_entity.id
_entity.type
_entity.pdbx_description
1 polymer ?
#
loop_
_entity_poly.entity_id
_entity_poly.type
_entity_poly.pdbx_seq_one_letter_code
_entity_poly.pdbx_strand_id
1 'polypeptide(L)'
;MNIEKMTGLEIMQAIVREELPHPTMTKSIPVKVMKVEKGKVVFNAIANNKHLNTQCGVHGGFASTVLDSVTGCAVHTLLGAGVAYGTIDLNIKMIRPVPKDENLIAEGNVNQNL
;
A
#
# COMPACT_ATOMS: atom_id res chain seq x y z
N MET A 1 -7.64 15.46 -16.33
CA MET A 1 -8.48 14.77 -15.33
C MET A 1 -8.54 15.67 -14.10
N ASN A 2 -9.72 15.93 -13.50
CA ASN A 2 -9.80 16.70 -12.26
C ASN A 2 -9.83 15.73 -11.07
N ILE A 3 -8.69 15.59 -10.39
CA ILE A 3 -8.50 14.64 -9.28
C ILE A 3 -9.47 14.92 -8.13
N GLU A 4 -9.81 16.19 -7.88
CA GLU A 4 -10.73 16.59 -6.80
C GLU A 4 -12.17 16.10 -7.02
N LYS A 5 -12.50 15.68 -8.24
CA LYS A 5 -13.82 15.12 -8.60
C LYS A 5 -13.82 13.59 -8.65
N MET A 6 -12.68 12.94 -8.44
CA MET A 6 -12.56 11.49 -8.47
C MET A 6 -12.70 10.93 -7.06
N THR A 7 -13.50 9.87 -6.93
CA THR A 7 -13.51 9.03 -5.73
C THR A 7 -12.15 8.38 -5.52
N GLY A 8 -11.86 7.94 -4.29
CA GLY A 8 -10.60 7.26 -4.03
C GLY A 8 -10.43 5.96 -4.82
N LEU A 9 -11.53 5.26 -5.14
CA LEU A 9 -11.49 4.09 -6.03
C LEU A 9 -11.02 4.47 -7.44
N GLU A 10 -11.59 5.53 -8.03
CA GLU A 10 -11.22 6.00 -9.36
C GLU A 10 -9.77 6.47 -9.40
N ILE A 11 -9.29 7.14 -8.35
CA ILE A 11 -7.88 7.54 -8.23
C ILE A 11 -6.98 6.31 -8.22
N MET A 12 -7.27 5.31 -7.38
CA MET A 12 -6.46 4.09 -7.29
C MET A 12 -6.47 3.30 -8.61
N GLN A 13 -7.60 3.22 -9.29
CA GLN A 13 -7.70 2.59 -10.61
C GLN A 13 -6.93 3.37 -11.69
N ALA A 14 -6.96 4.70 -11.67
CA ALA A 14 -6.19 5.53 -12.59
C ALA A 14 -4.67 5.37 -12.38
N ILE A 15 -4.22 5.19 -11.13
CA ILE A 15 -2.81 4.84 -10.82
C ILE A 15 -2.44 3.48 -11.42
N VAL A 16 -3.33 2.47 -11.33
CA VAL A 16 -3.09 1.14 -11.94
C VAL A 16 -3.03 1.22 -13.46
N ARG A 17 -3.83 2.10 -14.08
CA ARG A 17 -3.82 2.37 -15.53
C ARG A 17 -2.68 3.30 -15.98
N GLU A 18 -1.80 3.71 -15.07
CA GLU A 18 -0.70 4.65 -15.34
C GLU A 18 -1.16 6.04 -15.84
N GLU A 19 -2.43 6.39 -15.63
CA GLU A 19 -3.01 7.71 -15.94
C GLU A 19 -2.65 8.76 -14.89
N LEU A 20 -2.31 8.30 -13.68
CA LEU A 20 -1.81 9.11 -12.57
C LEU A 20 -0.46 8.57 -12.10
N PRO A 21 0.45 9.45 -11.62
CA PRO A 21 1.74 9.01 -11.12
C PRO A 21 1.58 8.15 -9.87
N HIS A 22 2.46 7.17 -9.71
CA HIS A 22 2.58 6.46 -8.44
C HIS A 22 3.02 7.41 -7.31
N PRO A 23 2.57 7.18 -6.06
CA PRO A 23 3.03 7.93 -4.90
C PRO A 23 4.55 7.88 -4.75
N THR A 24 5.17 8.98 -4.30
CA THR A 24 6.64 9.07 -4.17
C THR A 24 7.24 8.01 -3.26
N MET A 25 6.46 7.51 -2.28
CA MET A 25 6.84 6.42 -1.39
C MET A 25 7.22 5.13 -2.13
N THR A 26 6.69 4.88 -3.34
CA THR A 26 7.01 3.67 -4.12
C THR A 26 8.47 3.65 -4.61
N LYS A 27 9.14 4.81 -4.63
CA LYS A 27 10.58 4.92 -4.92
C LYS A 27 11.44 4.38 -3.75
N SER A 28 10.93 4.53 -2.53
CA SER A 28 11.60 4.09 -1.31
C SER A 28 11.21 2.66 -0.95
N ILE A 29 9.95 2.28 -1.15
CA ILE A 29 9.42 0.94 -0.87
C ILE A 29 8.89 0.36 -2.19
N PRO A 30 9.62 -0.58 -2.82
CA PRO A 30 9.21 -1.16 -4.10
C PRO A 30 7.91 -1.95 -3.98
N VAL A 31 6.81 -1.29 -4.31
CA VAL A 31 5.47 -1.87 -4.37
C VAL A 31 4.84 -1.60 -5.73
N LYS A 32 4.11 -2.59 -6.24
CA LYS A 32 3.26 -2.48 -7.41
C LYS A 32 1.84 -2.84 -7.01
N VAL A 33 0.88 -2.00 -7.41
CA VAL A 33 -0.55 -2.30 -7.20
C VAL A 33 -0.98 -3.36 -8.20
N MET A 34 -1.49 -4.48 -7.70
CA MET A 34 -1.92 -5.63 -8.51
C MET A 34 -3.43 -5.68 -8.70
N LYS A 35 -4.19 -5.30 -7.67
CA LYS A 35 -5.66 -5.32 -7.69
C LYS A 35 -6.21 -4.14 -6.88
N VAL A 36 -7.26 -3.51 -7.38
CA VAL A 36 -8.01 -2.45 -6.70
C VAL A 36 -9.49 -2.71 -6.88
N GLU A 37 -10.19 -2.91 -5.76
CA GLU A 37 -11.63 -3.06 -5.66
C GLU A 37 -12.14 -2.21 -4.49
N LYS A 38 -13.46 -2.00 -4.44
CA LYS A 38 -14.07 -1.28 -3.33
C LYS A 38 -13.81 -2.00 -2.00
N GLY A 39 -13.07 -1.37 -1.09
CA GLY A 39 -12.67 -1.90 0.21
C GLY A 39 -11.53 -2.92 0.18
N LYS A 40 -10.91 -3.19 -0.98
CA LYS A 40 -9.86 -4.20 -1.12
C LYS A 40 -8.75 -3.75 -2.08
N VAL A 41 -7.50 -3.86 -1.64
CA VAL A 41 -6.32 -3.58 -2.46
C VAL A 41 -5.27 -4.67 -2.26
N VAL A 42 -4.58 -5.04 -3.33
CA VAL A 42 -3.50 -6.04 -3.32
C VAL A 42 -2.25 -5.44 -3.94
N PHE A 43 -1.13 -5.55 -3.23
CA PHE A 43 0.20 -5.16 -3.70
C PHE A 43 1.09 -6.37 -3.92
N ASN A 44 2.01 -6.24 -4.87
CA ASN A 44 3.24 -7.01 -4.92
C ASN A 44 4.37 -6.12 -4.40
N ALA A 45 5.09 -6.58 -3.38
CA ALA A 45 6.20 -5.87 -2.75
C ALA A 45 7.49 -6.69 -2.85
N ILE A 46 8.63 -6.03 -3.01
CA ILE A 46 9.95 -6.70 -3.05
C ILE A 46 10.92 -5.92 -2.18
N ALA A 47 11.38 -6.54 -1.09
CA ALA A 47 12.47 -6.00 -0.29
C ALA A 47 13.81 -6.26 -1.01
N ASN A 48 14.73 -5.31 -0.92
CA ASN A 48 16.08 -5.42 -1.51
C ASN A 48 17.14 -4.89 -0.55
N ASN A 49 18.40 -4.81 -1.00
CA ASN A 49 19.54 -4.37 -0.18
C ASN A 49 19.38 -2.98 0.48
N LYS A 50 18.47 -2.12 0.00
CA LYS A 50 18.16 -0.82 0.64
C LYS A 50 17.30 -0.94 1.90
N HIS A 51 16.76 -2.11 2.19
CA HIS A 51 15.75 -2.34 3.23
C HIS A 51 16.25 -3.25 4.34
N LEU A 52 17.57 -3.40 4.49
CA LEU A 52 18.14 -4.32 5.46
C LEU A 52 18.34 -3.64 6.82
N ASN A 53 18.27 -4.43 7.88
CA ASN A 53 18.65 -4.04 9.24
C ASN A 53 20.15 -4.30 9.48
N THR A 54 20.63 -4.02 10.68
CA THR A 54 22.03 -4.20 11.09
C THR A 54 22.50 -5.65 11.11
N GLN A 55 21.59 -6.61 10.98
CA GLN A 55 21.87 -8.05 10.92
C GLN A 55 21.71 -8.61 9.49
N CYS A 56 21.68 -7.74 8.47
CA CYS A 56 21.51 -8.10 7.05
C CYS A 56 20.16 -8.77 6.70
N GLY A 57 19.21 -8.84 7.63
CA GLY A 57 17.83 -9.24 7.35
C GLY A 57 16.97 -8.05 6.92
N VAL A 58 15.82 -8.29 6.31
CA VAL A 58 14.90 -7.19 5.96
C VAL A 58 14.39 -6.51 7.24
N HIS A 59 14.50 -5.18 7.30
CA HIS A 59 14.06 -4.39 8.43
C HIS A 59 12.54 -4.45 8.58
N GLY A 60 12.04 -4.59 9.82
CA GLY A 60 10.59 -4.70 10.08
C GLY A 60 9.78 -3.51 9.53
N GLY A 61 10.38 -2.32 9.51
CA GLY A 61 9.80 -1.12 8.90
C GLY A 61 9.41 -1.28 7.43
N PHE A 62 10.07 -2.14 6.64
CA PHE A 62 9.65 -2.43 5.27
C PHE A 62 8.25 -3.06 5.25
N ALA A 63 8.06 -4.15 6.00
CA ALA A 63 6.75 -4.79 6.12
C ALA A 63 5.73 -3.83 6.71
N SER A 64 6.13 -3.02 7.70
CA SER A 64 5.22 -2.04 8.29
C SER A 64 4.71 -1.02 7.29
N THR A 65 5.59 -0.42 6.48
CA THR A 65 5.17 0.56 5.48
C THR A 65 4.34 -0.07 4.36
N VAL A 66 4.65 -1.30 3.93
CA VAL A 66 3.83 -2.01 2.94
C VAL A 66 2.43 -2.26 3.47
N LEU A 67 2.32 -2.73 4.72
CA LEU A 67 1.05 -3.03 5.37
C LEU A 67 0.21 -1.77 5.63
N ASP A 68 0.84 -0.69 6.11
CA ASP A 68 0.19 0.63 6.25
C ASP A 68 -0.34 1.15 4.90
N SER A 69 0.49 1.07 3.86
CA SER A 69 0.12 1.56 2.53
C SER A 69 -1.04 0.79 1.94
N VAL A 70 -1.05 -0.56 2.04
CA VAL A 70 -2.10 -1.37 1.41
C VAL A 70 -3.44 -1.23 2.15
N THR A 71 -3.43 -1.12 3.48
CA THR A 71 -4.65 -0.90 4.27
C THR A 71 -5.19 0.51 4.11
N GLY A 72 -4.32 1.52 4.10
CA GLY A 72 -4.68 2.91 3.79
C GLY A 72 -5.30 3.04 2.39
N CYS A 73 -4.70 2.38 1.39
CA CYS A 73 -5.27 2.33 0.04
C CYS A 73 -6.63 1.62 0.00
N ALA A 74 -6.82 0.54 0.75
CA ALA A 74 -8.11 -0.14 0.86
C ALA A 74 -9.19 0.79 1.45
N VAL A 75 -8.87 1.56 2.49
CA VAL A 75 -9.77 2.60 3.03
C VAL A 75 -10.04 3.68 1.98
N HIS A 76 -9.01 4.16 1.28
CA HIS A 76 -9.14 5.20 0.27
C HIS A 76 -10.18 4.82 -0.81
N THR A 77 -10.24 3.55 -1.23
CA THR A 77 -11.23 3.10 -2.22
C THR A 77 -12.70 3.25 -1.80
N LEU A 78 -12.98 3.50 -0.53
CA LEU A 78 -14.33 3.72 0.00
C LEU A 78 -14.71 5.20 0.08
N LEU A 79 -13.76 6.11 -0.11
CA LEU A 79 -13.95 7.54 0.11
C LEU A 79 -14.51 8.25 -1.12
N GLY A 80 -15.39 9.22 -0.86
CA GLY A 80 -15.90 10.14 -1.87
C GLY A 80 -14.81 11.10 -2.37
N ALA A 81 -15.14 11.85 -3.42
CA ALA A 81 -14.22 12.81 -4.02
C ALA A 81 -13.84 13.93 -3.02
N GLY A 82 -12.57 14.32 -3.01
CA GLY A 82 -12.03 15.37 -2.13
C GLY A 82 -11.88 15.00 -0.65
N VAL A 83 -12.19 13.76 -0.26
CA VAL A 83 -12.08 13.31 1.13
C VAL A 83 -10.66 12.78 1.41
N ALA A 84 -9.99 13.37 2.39
CA ALA A 84 -8.66 12.93 2.84
C ALA A 84 -8.74 11.83 3.91
N TYR A 85 -7.65 11.08 4.08
CA TYR A 85 -7.48 10.08 5.12
C TYR A 85 -6.05 10.08 5.68
N GLY A 86 -5.88 9.45 6.84
CA GLY A 86 -4.58 9.23 7.46
C GLY A 86 -4.62 8.11 8.48
N THR A 87 -3.52 7.38 8.63
CA THR A 87 -3.38 6.31 9.63
C THR A 87 -3.30 6.92 11.02
N ILE A 88 -4.23 6.53 11.90
CA ILE A 88 -4.26 6.98 13.31
C ILE A 88 -3.58 5.98 14.26
N ASP A 89 -3.59 4.69 13.90
CA ASP A 89 -2.97 3.60 14.63
C ASP A 89 -2.57 2.50 13.63
N LEU A 90 -1.49 1.79 13.93
CA LEU A 90 -1.00 0.66 13.14
C LEU A 90 -0.47 -0.43 14.06
N ASN A 91 -1.21 -1.53 14.16
CA ASN A 91 -0.76 -2.73 14.84
C ASN A 91 -0.23 -3.77 13.85
N ILE A 92 1.00 -4.24 14.06
CA ILE A 92 1.61 -5.27 13.21
C ILE A 92 2.20 -6.38 14.07
N LYS A 93 1.83 -7.62 13.72
CA LYS A 93 2.39 -8.83 14.29
C LYS A 93 3.36 -9.47 13.29
N MET A 94 4.66 -9.40 13.57
CA MET A 94 5.68 -10.04 12.74
C MET A 94 5.78 -11.53 13.10
N ILE A 95 5.42 -12.41 12.16
CA ILE A 95 5.36 -13.86 12.39
C ILE A 95 6.61 -14.60 11.90
N ARG A 96 7.19 -14.12 10.79
CA ARG A 96 8.34 -14.72 10.13
C ARG A 96 9.24 -13.64 9.54
N PRO A 97 10.55 -13.89 9.38
CA PRO A 97 11.42 -13.00 8.63
C PRO A 97 10.89 -12.77 7.21
N VAL A 98 11.00 -11.53 6.74
CA VAL A 98 10.66 -11.16 5.37
C VAL A 98 11.82 -11.55 4.45
N PRO A 99 11.58 -12.33 3.38
CA PRO A 99 12.64 -12.69 2.44
C PRO A 99 13.08 -11.50 1.60
N LYS A 100 14.34 -11.54 1.15
CA LYS A 100 14.98 -10.52 0.32
C LYS A 100 14.91 -10.95 -1.15
N ASP A 101 14.68 -9.99 -2.03
CA ASP A 101 14.59 -10.16 -3.49
C ASP A 101 13.52 -11.18 -3.94
N GLU A 102 12.50 -11.38 -3.10
CA GLU A 102 11.35 -12.23 -3.39
C GLU A 102 10.06 -11.42 -3.49
N ASN A 103 9.13 -11.89 -4.33
CA ASN A 103 7.80 -11.30 -4.46
C ASN A 103 6.95 -11.63 -3.23
N LEU A 104 6.38 -10.59 -2.64
CA LEU A 104 5.51 -10.68 -1.47
C LEU A 104 4.16 -10.08 -1.81
N ILE A 105 3.10 -10.84 -1.57
CA ILE A 105 1.73 -10.35 -1.70
C ILE A 105 1.29 -9.75 -0.38
N ALA A 106 0.87 -8.47 -0.42
CA ALA A 106 0.24 -7.79 0.70
C ALA A 106 -1.20 -7.47 0.32
N GLU A 107 -2.15 -7.78 1.19
CA GLU A 107 -3.58 -7.54 0.98
C GLU A 107 -4.14 -6.65 2.09
N GLY A 108 -4.81 -5.57 1.69
CA GLY A 108 -5.61 -4.72 2.56
C GLY A 108 -7.08 -4.98 2.31
N ASN A 109 -7.84 -5.26 3.37
CA ASN A 109 -9.29 -5.44 3.33
C ASN A 109 -9.92 -4.62 4.45
N VAL A 110 -10.96 -3.86 4.14
CA VAL A 110 -11.74 -3.13 5.15
C VAL A 110 -12.79 -4.08 5.73
N ASN A 111 -12.66 -4.39 7.02
CA ASN A 111 -13.47 -5.40 7.71
C ASN A 111 -14.62 -4.79 8.55
N GLN A 112 -14.83 -3.48 8.49
CA GLN A 112 -15.88 -2.78 9.21
C GLN A 112 -16.69 -1.94 8.24
N ASN A 113 -17.98 -1.75 8.54
CA ASN A 113 -18.79 -0.77 7.82
C ASN A 113 -18.29 0.63 8.21
N LEU A 114 -17.61 1.30 7.26
CA LEU A 114 -17.37 2.74 7.31
C LEU A 114 -18.68 3.51 7.07
#